data_AF-A0A7X1P511-F1
#
_entry.id   AF-A0A7X1P511-F1
#
_cell.length_a   1.000
_cell.length_b   1.000
_cell.length_c   1.000
_cell.angle_alpha   90.00
_cell.angle_beta   90.00
_cell.angle_gamma   90.00
#
_symmetry.space_group_name_H-M   'P 1'
#
loop_
_entity.id
_entity.type
_entity.pdbx_description
1 polymer ?
#
loop_
_entity_poly.entity_id
_entity_poly.type
_entity_poly.pdbx_seq_one_letter_code
_entity_poly.pdbx_strand_id
1 'polypeptide(L)'
;MPDPQTSVLDIIFGRWRSQILYTGVKLGIFDALADAPKAAPAIAEHLGLDPALCYRLLRALGSLDLLQEDSHRTFALTAAGDRLRQDHAQTLRGVTLLEEGPEHYALWKHLPAMIRDGKQNGFIREFGRMAFEHAAHNPGYAGAFTHQSPI
;
A
#
# COMPACT_ATOMS: atom_id res chain seq x y z
N MET A 1 28.27 -5.66 5.29
CA MET A 1 27.43 -4.84 4.39
C MET A 1 26.90 -5.76 3.32
N PRO A 2 25.62 -5.63 2.91
CA PRO A 2 25.12 -6.37 1.76
C PRO A 2 25.96 -6.05 0.53
N ASP A 3 26.05 -7.01 -0.40
CA ASP A 3 26.71 -6.82 -1.67
C ASP A 3 26.10 -5.61 -2.44
N PRO A 4 26.91 -4.76 -3.11
CA PRO A 4 26.42 -3.57 -3.79
C PRO A 4 25.33 -3.85 -4.83
N GLN A 5 25.43 -4.95 -5.58
CA GLN A 5 24.41 -5.32 -6.56
C GLN A 5 23.09 -5.67 -5.87
N THR A 6 23.15 -6.42 -4.76
CA THR A 6 21.98 -6.73 -3.94
C THR A 6 21.31 -5.47 -3.41
N SER A 7 22.10 -4.51 -2.91
CA SER A 7 21.58 -3.23 -2.38
C SER A 7 20.85 -2.41 -3.45
N VAL A 8 21.38 -2.36 -4.68
CA VAL A 8 20.72 -1.65 -5.79
C VAL A 8 19.45 -2.37 -6.24
N LEU A 9 19.48 -3.70 -6.34
CA LEU A 9 18.29 -4.50 -6.69
C LEU A 9 17.18 -4.33 -5.64
N ASP A 10 17.53 -4.24 -4.36
CA ASP A 10 16.55 -3.99 -3.30
C ASP A 10 15.84 -2.66 -3.45
N ILE A 11 16.52 -1.61 -3.90
CA ILE A 11 15.92 -0.31 -4.20
C ILE A 11 15.02 -0.41 -5.44
N ILE A 12 15.50 -1.05 -6.52
CA ILE A 12 14.72 -1.22 -7.76
C ILE A 12 13.40 -1.96 -7.49
N PHE A 13 13.47 -3.06 -6.74
CA PHE A 13 12.31 -3.90 -6.45
C PHE A 13 11.52 -3.46 -5.21
N GLY A 14 12.02 -2.49 -4.43
CA GLY A 14 11.30 -1.91 -3.30
C GLY A 14 9.90 -1.39 -3.68
N ARG A 15 9.76 -0.84 -4.89
CA ARG A 15 8.47 -0.43 -5.46
C ARG A 15 7.45 -1.57 -5.53
N TRP A 16 7.88 -2.78 -5.87
CA TRP A 16 6.96 -3.94 -5.93
C TRP A 16 6.44 -4.28 -4.54
N ARG A 17 7.31 -4.25 -3.52
CA ARG A 17 6.94 -4.49 -2.12
C ARG A 17 5.91 -3.47 -1.64
N SER A 18 6.12 -2.19 -1.96
CA SER A 18 5.19 -1.10 -1.60
C SER A 18 3.81 -1.27 -2.25
N GLN A 19 3.76 -1.65 -3.52
CA GLN A 19 2.50 -1.86 -4.23
C GLN A 19 1.76 -3.14 -3.81
N ILE A 20 2.47 -4.18 -3.38
CA ILE A 20 1.88 -5.37 -2.75
C ILE A 20 1.21 -4.98 -1.43
N LEU A 21 1.90 -4.21 -0.58
CA LEU A 21 1.37 -3.67 0.67
C LEU A 21 0.11 -2.83 0.41
N TYR A 22 0.19 -1.85 -0.49
CA TYR A 22 -0.95 -1.01 -0.87
C TYR A 22 -2.15 -1.85 -1.32
N THR A 23 -1.92 -2.87 -2.16
CA THR A 23 -2.98 -3.76 -2.63
C THR A 23 -3.66 -4.50 -1.48
N GLY A 24 -2.89 -5.04 -0.53
CA GLY A 24 -3.43 -5.70 0.66
C GLY A 24 -4.29 -4.77 1.51
N VAL A 25 -3.84 -3.52 1.70
CA VAL A 25 -4.60 -2.51 2.46
C VAL A 25 -5.87 -2.10 1.71
N LYS A 26 -5.76 -1.82 0.41
CA LYS A 26 -6.87 -1.35 -0.42
C LYS A 26 -7.99 -2.39 -0.54
N LEU A 27 -7.64 -3.67 -0.59
CA LEU A 27 -8.59 -4.79 -0.68
C LEU A 27 -9.15 -5.23 0.69
N GLY A 28 -8.65 -4.68 1.80
CA GLY A 28 -9.14 -5.02 3.14
C GLY A 28 -8.64 -6.37 3.67
N ILE A 29 -7.49 -6.87 3.18
CA ILE A 29 -6.91 -8.14 3.62
C ILE A 29 -6.62 -8.13 5.13
N PHE A 30 -6.07 -7.02 5.63
CA PHE A 30 -5.69 -6.89 7.04
C PHE A 30 -6.90 -6.87 7.95
N ASP A 31 -7.95 -6.15 7.56
CA ASP A 31 -9.21 -6.08 8.29
C ASP A 31 -9.93 -7.45 8.27
N ALA A 32 -9.89 -8.17 7.15
CA ALA A 32 -10.46 -9.51 7.04
C ALA A 32 -9.79 -10.55 7.96
N LEU A 33 -8.57 -10.29 8.42
CA LEU A 33 -7.79 -11.18 9.30
C LEU A 33 -7.71 -10.69 10.75
N ALA A 34 -8.44 -9.62 11.10
CA ALA A 34 -8.36 -8.96 12.40
C ALA A 34 -8.68 -9.86 13.61
N ASP A 35 -9.68 -10.74 13.46
CA ASP A 35 -10.20 -11.53 14.59
C ASP A 35 -9.49 -12.87 14.77
N ALA A 36 -9.15 -13.54 13.66
CA ALA A 36 -8.61 -14.89 13.67
C ALA A 36 -7.93 -15.24 12.33
N PRO A 37 -7.02 -16.24 12.34
CA PRO A 37 -6.48 -16.81 11.11
C PRO A 37 -7.60 -17.35 10.20
N LYS A 38 -7.48 -17.16 8.89
CA LYS A 38 -8.49 -17.63 7.90
C LYS A 38 -7.84 -18.32 6.71
N ALA A 39 -8.51 -19.34 6.18
CA ALA A 39 -8.09 -20.02 4.96
C ALA A 39 -8.19 -19.07 3.75
N ALA A 40 -7.25 -19.16 2.81
CA ALA A 40 -7.25 -18.32 1.61
C ALA A 40 -8.59 -18.32 0.82
N PRO A 41 -9.29 -19.46 0.61
CA PRO A 41 -10.59 -19.45 -0.05
C PRO A 41 -11.66 -18.64 0.70
N ALA A 42 -11.65 -18.70 2.03
CA ALA A 42 -12.61 -17.95 2.86
C ALA A 42 -12.33 -16.44 2.82
N ILE A 43 -11.06 -16.03 2.77
CA ILE A 43 -10.69 -14.62 2.59
C ILE A 43 -11.15 -14.12 1.21
N ALA A 44 -10.90 -14.92 0.15
CA ALA A 44 -11.30 -14.56 -1.20
C ALA A 44 -12.81 -14.42 -1.34
N GLU A 45 -13.58 -15.37 -0.79
CA GLU A 45 -15.04 -15.31 -0.77
C GLU A 45 -15.55 -14.09 0.00
N HIS A 46 -15.02 -13.85 1.21
CA HIS A 46 -15.42 -12.73 2.05
C HIS A 46 -15.19 -11.37 1.39
N LEU A 47 -14.10 -11.22 0.65
CA LEU A 47 -13.70 -9.98 0.00
C LEU A 47 -14.13 -9.90 -1.49
N GLY A 48 -14.79 -10.92 -2.03
CA GLY A 48 -15.21 -10.98 -3.43
C GLY A 48 -14.04 -10.98 -4.42
N LEU A 49 -12.94 -11.65 -4.08
CA LEU A 49 -11.70 -11.71 -4.87
C LEU A 49 -11.61 -13.00 -5.67
N ASP A 50 -10.84 -12.96 -6.76
CA ASP A 50 -10.44 -14.19 -7.46
C ASP A 50 -9.61 -15.09 -6.52
N PRO A 51 -9.99 -16.37 -6.31
CA PRO A 51 -9.33 -17.23 -5.34
C PRO A 51 -7.82 -17.45 -5.61
N ALA A 52 -7.42 -17.58 -6.88
CA ALA A 52 -6.04 -17.87 -7.24
C ALA A 52 -5.15 -16.63 -7.07
N LEU A 53 -5.63 -15.47 -7.49
CA LEU A 53 -4.93 -14.19 -7.33
C LEU A 53 -4.90 -13.74 -5.87
N CYS A 54 -5.98 -13.97 -5.11
CA CYS A 54 -6.01 -13.72 -3.67
C CYS A 54 -4.93 -14.53 -2.96
N TYR A 55 -4.84 -15.84 -3.22
CA TYR A 55 -3.78 -16.66 -2.63
C TYR A 55 -2.37 -16.18 -2.98
N ARG A 56 -2.14 -15.77 -4.23
CA ARG A 56 -0.84 -15.19 -4.64
C ARG A 56 -0.51 -13.89 -3.90
N LEU A 57 -1.51 -13.03 -3.70
CA LEU A 57 -1.34 -11.80 -2.91
C LEU A 57 -1.03 -12.11 -1.45
N LEU A 58 -1.77 -13.05 -0.82
CA LEU A 58 -1.53 -13.47 0.56
C LEU A 58 -0.12 -14.04 0.74
N ARG A 59 0.36 -14.86 -0.20
CA ARG A 59 1.76 -15.35 -0.23
C ARG A 59 2.77 -14.22 -0.37
N ALA A 60 2.49 -13.24 -1.22
CA ALA A 60 3.37 -12.08 -1.41
C ALA A 60 3.45 -11.24 -0.13
N LEU A 61 2.31 -10.98 0.52
CA LEU A 61 2.27 -10.30 1.82
C LEU A 61 2.99 -11.10 2.91
N GLY A 62 2.89 -12.43 2.88
CA GLY A 62 3.65 -13.32 3.76
C GLY A 62 5.17 -13.23 3.54
N SER A 63 5.62 -13.10 2.29
CA SER A 63 7.05 -12.88 1.98
C SER A 63 7.60 -11.52 2.44
N LEU A 64 6.71 -10.59 2.82
CA LEU A 64 7.04 -9.29 3.41
C LEU A 64 6.91 -9.30 4.94
N ASP A 65 6.75 -10.47 5.56
CA ASP A 65 6.52 -10.66 6.99
C ASP A 65 5.29 -9.90 7.54
N LEU A 66 4.31 -9.63 6.68
CA LEU A 66 3.03 -9.00 7.09
C LEU A 66 1.98 -10.03 7.47
N LEU A 67 2.06 -11.22 6.87
CA LEU A 67 1.21 -12.37 7.16
C LEU A 67 2.05 -13.60 7.49
N GLN A 68 1.49 -14.52 8.25
CA GLN A 68 2.05 -15.86 8.44
C GLN A 68 1.11 -16.89 7.82
N GLU A 69 1.66 -17.81 7.04
CA GLU A 69 0.92 -18.94 6.47
C GLU A 69 1.26 -20.25 7.20
N ASP A 70 0.26 -21.07 7.48
CA ASP A 70 0.43 -22.42 8.04
C ASP A 70 0.44 -23.53 6.96
N SER A 71 0.54 -24.79 7.39
CA SER A 71 0.54 -25.95 6.49
C SER A 71 -0.80 -26.17 5.74
N HIS A 72 -1.86 -25.48 6.13
CA HIS A 72 -3.21 -25.60 5.57
C HIS A 72 -3.61 -24.41 4.69
N ARG A 73 -2.66 -23.51 4.36
CA ARG A 73 -2.93 -22.25 3.62
C ARG A 73 -3.90 -21.34 4.37
N THR A 74 -3.82 -21.38 5.69
CA THR A 74 -4.46 -20.43 6.60
C THR A 74 -3.48 -19.31 6.87
N PHE A 75 -3.98 -18.08 6.79
CA PHE A 75 -3.19 -16.87 6.98
C PHE A 75 -3.58 -16.17 8.28
N ALA A 76 -2.59 -15.67 9.01
CA ALA A 76 -2.73 -14.84 10.19
C ALA A 76 -1.94 -13.55 10.04
N LEU A 77 -2.31 -12.48 10.75
CA LEU A 77 -1.51 -11.26 10.83
C LEU A 77 -0.24 -11.50 11.64
N THR A 78 0.88 -10.93 11.20
CA THR A 78 2.04 -10.71 12.07
C THR A 78 1.85 -9.41 12.87
N ALA A 79 2.73 -9.13 13.83
CA ALA A 79 2.73 -7.85 14.54
C ALA A 79 2.90 -6.64 13.60
N ALA A 80 3.56 -6.81 12.45
CA ALA A 80 3.69 -5.76 11.44
C ALA A 80 2.40 -5.61 10.62
N GLY A 81 1.79 -6.73 10.22
CA GLY A 81 0.50 -6.73 9.51
C GLY A 81 -0.64 -6.15 10.34
N ASP A 82 -0.64 -6.36 11.66
CA ASP A 82 -1.66 -5.83 12.57
C ASP A 82 -1.72 -4.29 12.59
N ARG A 83 -0.60 -3.62 12.29
CA ARG A 83 -0.53 -2.15 12.13
C ARG A 83 -1.30 -1.62 10.93
N LEU A 84 -1.75 -2.48 10.02
CA LEU A 84 -2.42 -2.09 8.78
C LEU A 84 -3.94 -2.22 8.87
N ARG A 85 -4.46 -2.74 9.98
CA ARG A 85 -5.91 -2.74 10.27
C ARG A 85 -6.42 -1.32 10.48
N GLN A 86 -7.68 -1.09 10.12
CA GLN A 86 -8.33 0.21 10.30
C GLN A 86 -8.54 0.60 11.77
N ASP A 87 -8.76 -0.39 12.65
CA ASP A 87 -9.12 -0.21 14.06
C ASP A 87 -7.91 -0.21 15.00
N HIS A 88 -6.71 -0.41 14.46
CA HIS A 88 -5.48 -0.38 15.25
C HIS A 88 -5.15 1.06 15.67
N ALA A 89 -4.90 1.29 16.97
CA ALA A 89 -4.69 2.64 17.53
C ALA A 89 -3.55 3.44 16.88
N GLN A 90 -2.52 2.73 16.40
CA GLN A 90 -1.39 3.29 15.65
C GLN A 90 -1.40 2.82 14.19
N THR A 91 -2.57 2.83 13.55
CA THR A 91 -2.74 2.32 12.20
C THR A 91 -1.88 3.08 11.18
N LEU A 92 -1.25 2.34 10.27
CA LEU A 92 -0.54 2.85 9.10
C LEU A 92 -1.41 2.78 7.83
N ARG A 93 -2.66 2.31 7.94
CA ARG A 93 -3.60 2.19 6.81
C ARG A 93 -3.76 3.49 6.04
N GLY A 94 -3.95 4.60 6.74
CA GLY A 94 -4.16 5.92 6.13
C GLY A 94 -2.97 6.38 5.31
N VAL A 95 -1.77 6.34 5.89
CA VAL A 95 -0.53 6.74 5.18
C VAL A 95 -0.24 5.80 4.01
N THR A 96 -0.44 4.49 4.15
CA THR A 96 -0.29 3.55 3.03
C THR A 96 -1.25 3.87 1.89
N LEU A 97 -2.52 4.14 2.17
CA LEU A 97 -3.50 4.48 1.14
C LEU A 97 -3.21 5.81 0.45
N LEU A 98 -2.60 6.77 1.17
CA LEU A 98 -2.26 8.07 0.61
C LEU A 98 -1.00 8.00 -0.24
N GLU A 99 0.13 7.58 0.33
CA GLU A 99 1.46 7.65 -0.29
C GLU A 99 1.59 6.68 -1.48
N GLU A 100 1.03 5.48 -1.34
CA GLU A 100 1.06 4.45 -2.40
C GLU A 100 -0.21 4.43 -3.24
N GLY A 101 -1.14 5.34 -2.93
CA GLY A 101 -2.36 5.57 -3.70
C GLY A 101 -2.07 6.14 -5.09
N PRO A 102 -3.06 6.07 -6.01
CA PRO A 102 -2.86 6.39 -7.41
C PRO A 102 -2.37 7.84 -7.63
N GLU A 103 -2.86 8.79 -6.83
CA GLU A 103 -2.47 10.19 -6.96
C GLU A 103 -0.99 10.44 -6.63
N HIS A 104 -0.51 9.97 -5.48
CA HIS A 104 0.89 10.16 -5.07
C HIS A 104 1.85 9.30 -5.88
N TYR A 105 1.45 8.06 -6.18
CA TYR A 105 2.23 7.18 -7.03
C TYR A 105 2.47 7.77 -8.43
N ALA A 106 1.48 8.44 -9.01
CA ALA A 106 1.60 9.09 -10.31
C ALA A 106 2.62 10.24 -10.32
N LEU A 107 2.87 10.90 -9.19
CA LEU A 107 3.81 12.02 -9.10
C LEU A 107 5.25 11.58 -9.40
N TRP A 108 5.62 10.36 -9.00
CA TRP A 108 6.99 9.86 -9.13
C TRP A 108 7.48 9.77 -10.57
N LYS A 109 6.58 9.67 -11.56
CA LYS A 109 6.97 9.69 -12.98
C LYS A 109 7.54 11.05 -13.41
N HIS A 110 7.23 12.12 -12.68
CA HIS A 110 7.66 13.48 -12.99
C HIS A 110 8.98 13.87 -12.36
N LEU A 111 9.49 13.10 -11.38
CA LEU A 111 10.68 13.44 -10.61
C LEU A 111 11.90 13.78 -11.50
N PRO A 112 12.24 13.04 -12.57
CA PRO A 112 13.35 13.42 -13.44
C PRO A 112 13.15 14.78 -14.14
N ALA A 113 11.94 15.11 -14.56
CA ALA A 113 11.65 16.40 -15.19
C ALA A 113 11.70 17.55 -14.18
N MET A 114 11.16 17.32 -12.97
CA MET A 114 11.21 18.28 -11.87
C MET A 114 12.64 18.67 -11.50
N ILE A 115 13.55 17.70 -11.39
CA ILE A 115 14.96 17.99 -11.07
C ILE A 115 15.67 18.71 -12.22
N ARG A 116 15.32 18.38 -13.48
CA ARG A 116 15.97 18.99 -14.65
C ARG A 116 15.65 20.47 -14.81
N ASP A 117 14.41 20.88 -14.56
CA ASP A 117 14.00 22.27 -14.81
C ASP A 117 13.72 23.09 -13.55
N GLY A 118 13.44 22.47 -12.40
CA GLY A 118 13.13 23.15 -11.14
C GLY A 118 11.83 23.97 -11.14
N LYS A 119 10.93 23.81 -12.13
CA LYS A 119 9.84 24.78 -12.38
C LYS A 119 8.52 24.46 -11.69
N GLN A 120 8.21 23.18 -11.45
CA GLN A 120 6.87 22.75 -11.01
C GLN A 120 6.95 21.52 -10.10
N ASN A 121 6.08 21.46 -9.08
CA ASN A 121 5.90 20.26 -8.25
C ASN A 121 5.15 19.15 -9.00
N GLY A 122 5.21 17.92 -8.49
CA GLY A 122 4.59 16.76 -9.14
C GLY A 122 3.07 16.89 -9.32
N PHE A 123 2.37 17.51 -8.37
CA PHE A 123 0.91 17.67 -8.41
C PHE A 123 0.46 18.58 -9.55
N ILE A 124 1.12 19.73 -9.73
CA ILE A 124 0.84 20.63 -10.86
C ILE A 124 1.11 19.93 -12.18
N ARG A 125 2.19 19.14 -12.29
CA ARG A 125 2.54 18.42 -13.51
C ARG A 125 1.53 17.34 -13.87
N GLU A 126 1.01 16.62 -12.88
CA GLU A 126 0.07 15.52 -13.11
C GLU A 126 -1.38 15.99 -13.25
N PHE A 127 -1.82 16.89 -12.39
CA PHE A 127 -3.23 17.23 -12.22
C PHE A 127 -3.56 18.69 -12.57
N GLY A 128 -2.56 19.49 -12.94
CA GLY A 128 -2.73 20.92 -13.26
C GLY A 128 -3.01 21.82 -12.05
N ARG A 129 -3.00 21.26 -10.83
CA ARG A 129 -3.39 21.95 -9.59
C ARG A 129 -2.60 21.43 -8.38
N MET A 130 -2.59 22.19 -7.30
CA MET A 130 -1.94 21.79 -6.03
C MET A 130 -2.71 20.66 -5.33
N ALA A 131 -2.05 19.93 -4.42
CA ALA A 131 -2.64 18.79 -3.71
C ALA A 131 -3.96 19.12 -2.98
N PHE A 132 -4.01 20.23 -2.22
CA PHE A 132 -5.22 20.66 -1.52
C PHE A 132 -6.37 20.98 -2.47
N GLU A 133 -6.09 21.66 -3.58
CA GLU A 133 -7.09 21.94 -4.60
C GLU A 133 -7.54 20.66 -5.30
N HIS A 134 -6.62 19.69 -5.51
CA HIS A 134 -6.98 18.38 -6.00
C HIS A 134 -7.91 17.63 -5.05
N ALA A 135 -7.64 17.65 -3.74
CA ALA A 135 -8.50 17.06 -2.72
C ALA A 135 -9.90 17.68 -2.70
N ALA A 136 -10.00 19.01 -2.81
CA ALA A 136 -11.30 19.68 -2.88
C ALA A 136 -12.20 19.20 -4.04
N HIS A 137 -11.60 18.72 -5.13
CA HIS A 137 -12.30 18.23 -6.32
C HIS A 137 -12.36 16.69 -6.44
N ASN A 138 -11.72 15.95 -5.52
CA ASN A 138 -11.65 14.49 -5.52
C ASN A 138 -11.93 13.96 -4.11
N PRO A 139 -13.21 13.68 -3.77
CA PRO A 139 -13.58 13.20 -2.44
C PRO A 139 -12.88 11.90 -2.01
N GLY A 140 -12.58 11.03 -2.97
CA GLY A 140 -11.85 9.78 -2.71
C GLY A 140 -10.42 10.04 -2.23
N TYR A 141 -9.72 10.97 -2.88
CA TYR A 141 -8.40 11.43 -2.45
C TYR A 141 -8.45 12.24 -1.14
N ALA A 142 -9.47 13.09 -0.98
CA ALA A 142 -9.66 13.89 0.23
C ALA A 142 -9.73 13.02 1.49
N GLY A 143 -10.47 11.91 1.44
CA GLY A 143 -10.59 10.99 2.57
C GLY A 143 -9.25 10.39 3.03
N ALA A 144 -8.35 10.08 2.09
CA ALA A 144 -7.00 9.62 2.41
C ALA A 144 -6.10 10.77 2.90
N PHE A 145 -6.29 11.97 2.36
CA PHE A 145 -5.48 13.16 2.65
C PHE A 145 -5.76 13.77 4.04
N THR A 146 -7.01 13.73 4.53
CA THR A 146 -7.39 14.31 5.84
C THR A 146 -6.80 13.59 7.06
N HIS A 147 -6.30 12.36 6.90
CA HIS A 147 -5.73 11.56 7.99
C HIS A 147 -4.25 11.86 8.29
N GLN A 148 -3.62 12.78 7.55
CA GLN A 148 -2.31 13.31 7.90
C GLN A 148 -2.47 14.70 8.51
N SER A 149 -2.13 14.84 9.79
CA SER A 149 -1.92 16.17 10.40
C SER A 149 -0.89 16.94 9.57
N PRO A 150 -1.09 18.24 9.31
CA PRO A 150 -0.08 19.04 8.64
C PRO A 150 1.19 19.04 9.50
N ILE A 151 2.30 18.62 8.91
CA ILE A 151 3.65 18.81 9.46
C ILE A 151 4.06 20.26 9.19
#